data_AF-A0A1I8HD40-F1
#
_entry.id   AF-A0A1I8HD40-F1
#
_cell.length_a   1.000
_cell.length_b   1.000
_cell.length_c   1.000
_cell.angle_alpha   90.00
_cell.angle_beta   90.00
_cell.angle_gamma   90.00
#
_symmetry.space_group_name_H-M   'P 1'
#
loop_
_entity.id
_entity.type
_entity.pdbx_description
1 polymer ?
#
loop_
_entity_poly.entity_id
_entity_poly.type
_entity_poly.pdbx_seq_one_letter_code
_entity_poly.pdbx_strand_id
1 'polypeptide(L)'
;LTRFHNQLSQDTLQALELLTEAPDVLSVLLHPMLADRVAGTLNYFLAHLAGPKRSELTVRDKAAYQFRPRELLASICRLLVNLSSGGEPFLSAVVRDSRSYSPGLMQSAAQLLGRVADPGLANSFAEFAEQARLAEAARQAEDESAEDAPDEFLDPIMGSLMRDPVVLPSSRVTVDRATIQRHLLSDPTDPFNRQPLTMSEIIEDADLRDRVRDWLASRRK
;
A
#
# COMPACT_ATOMS: atom_id res chain seq x y z
N LEU A 1 8.51 -13.26 30.03
CA LEU A 1 7.73 -13.27 28.78
C LEU A 1 8.08 -12.07 27.88
N THR A 2 7.91 -10.82 28.33
CA THR A 2 8.19 -9.60 27.53
C THR A 2 9.60 -9.55 26.91
N ARG A 3 10.64 -9.87 27.70
CA ARG A 3 12.02 -9.93 27.19
C ARG A 3 12.19 -10.93 26.04
N PHE A 4 11.58 -12.11 26.16
CA PHE A 4 11.65 -13.15 25.14
C PHE A 4 10.98 -12.69 23.84
N HIS A 5 9.81 -12.03 23.93
CA HIS A 5 9.16 -11.47 22.75
C HIS A 5 10.00 -10.39 22.07
N ASN A 6 10.65 -9.49 22.83
CA ASN A 6 11.52 -8.47 22.25
C ASN A 6 12.73 -9.07 21.53
N GLN A 7 13.35 -10.11 22.12
CA GLN A 7 14.45 -10.81 21.45
C GLN A 7 13.97 -11.51 20.17
N LEU A 8 12.85 -12.24 20.24
CA LEU A 8 12.28 -12.90 19.07
C LEU A 8 11.91 -11.90 17.96
N SER A 9 11.37 -10.73 18.33
CA SER A 9 11.09 -9.66 17.37
C SER A 9 12.36 -9.13 16.70
N GLN A 10 13.45 -8.96 17.44
CA GLN A 10 14.74 -8.56 16.87
C GLN A 10 15.25 -9.60 15.87
N ASP A 11 15.26 -10.87 16.27
CA ASP A 11 15.73 -11.96 15.42
C ASP A 11 14.87 -12.09 14.14
N THR A 12 13.55 -11.90 14.29
CA THR A 12 12.59 -11.90 13.16
C THR A 12 12.86 -10.75 12.20
N LEU A 13 13.08 -9.53 12.71
CA LEU A 13 13.36 -8.36 11.87
C LEU A 13 14.69 -8.50 11.14
N GLN A 14 15.71 -9.02 11.82
CA GLN A 14 17.00 -9.27 11.20
C GLN A 14 16.90 -10.31 10.08
N ALA A 15 16.13 -11.38 10.29
CA ALA A 15 15.86 -12.36 9.23
C ALA A 15 15.11 -11.73 8.06
N LEU A 16 14.08 -10.92 8.33
CA LEU A 16 13.33 -10.20 7.28
C LEU A 16 14.22 -9.22 6.51
N GLU A 17 15.10 -8.48 7.19
CA GLU A 17 16.06 -7.57 6.54
C GLU A 17 16.91 -8.34 5.52
N LEU A 18 17.52 -9.46 5.95
CA LEU A 18 18.31 -10.32 5.06
C LEU A 18 17.51 -10.86 3.88
N LEU A 19 16.25 -11.25 4.11
CA LEU A 19 15.36 -11.72 3.05
C LEU A 19 15.02 -10.62 2.05
N THR A 20 14.82 -9.39 2.51
CA THR A 20 14.52 -8.25 1.63
C THR A 20 15.72 -7.73 0.85
N GLU A 21 16.94 -8.12 1.20
CA GLU A 21 18.13 -7.82 0.40
C GLU A 21 18.30 -8.77 -0.80
N ALA A 22 17.61 -9.93 -0.79
CA ALA A 22 17.65 -10.90 -1.87
C ALA A 22 16.54 -10.64 -2.91
N PRO A 23 16.88 -10.31 -4.18
CA PRO A 23 15.89 -9.98 -5.21
C PRO A 23 14.83 -11.06 -5.45
N ASP A 24 15.23 -12.33 -5.38
CA ASP A 24 14.32 -13.46 -5.62
C ASP A 24 13.22 -13.54 -4.55
N VAL A 25 13.54 -13.17 -3.30
CA VAL A 25 12.62 -13.22 -2.17
C VAL A 25 11.72 -11.98 -2.14
N LEU A 26 12.24 -10.82 -2.58
CA LEU A 26 11.44 -9.60 -2.73
C LEU A 26 10.19 -9.85 -3.55
N SER A 27 10.31 -10.56 -4.68
CA SER A 27 9.16 -10.86 -5.55
C SER A 27 7.98 -11.56 -4.82
N VAL A 28 8.28 -12.41 -3.84
CA VAL A 28 7.27 -13.11 -3.03
C VAL A 28 6.59 -12.14 -2.07
N LEU A 29 7.36 -11.32 -1.34
CA LEU A 29 6.82 -10.36 -0.38
C LEU A 29 6.02 -9.24 -1.06
N LEU A 30 6.36 -8.94 -2.31
CA LEU A 30 5.72 -7.93 -3.15
C LEU A 30 4.54 -8.46 -3.95
N HIS A 31 4.20 -9.74 -3.82
CA HIS A 31 3.01 -10.29 -4.44
C HIS A 31 1.77 -9.49 -3.98
N PRO A 32 0.82 -9.14 -4.87
CA PRO A 32 -0.30 -8.25 -4.54
C PRO A 32 -1.09 -8.65 -3.29
N MET A 33 -1.25 -9.96 -3.05
CA MET A 33 -1.95 -10.46 -1.86
C MET A 33 -1.20 -10.26 -0.53
N LEU A 34 0.13 -10.10 -0.58
CA LEU A 34 0.98 -9.93 0.59
C LEU A 34 1.40 -8.48 0.81
N ALA A 35 1.60 -7.72 -0.27
CA ALA A 35 2.08 -6.35 -0.23
C ALA A 35 1.25 -5.45 0.70
N ASP A 36 -0.08 -5.45 0.58
CA ASP A 36 -0.97 -4.64 1.46
C ASP A 36 -0.82 -5.00 2.94
N ARG A 37 -0.68 -6.30 3.24
CA ARG A 37 -0.54 -6.78 4.61
C ARG A 37 0.82 -6.42 5.19
N VAL A 38 1.88 -6.58 4.41
CA VAL A 38 3.25 -6.22 4.81
C VAL A 38 3.35 -4.72 5.04
N ALA A 39 2.90 -3.92 4.06
CA ALA A 39 2.92 -2.47 4.14
C ALA A 39 2.13 -1.94 5.34
N GLY A 40 0.89 -2.39 5.53
CA GLY A 40 0.07 -2.01 6.69
C GLY A 40 0.70 -2.42 8.03
N THR A 41 1.36 -3.57 8.09
CA THR A 41 2.05 -4.03 9.30
C THR A 41 3.25 -3.14 9.63
N LEU A 42 4.07 -2.80 8.62
CA LEU A 42 5.23 -1.93 8.80
C LEU A 42 4.80 -0.49 9.18
N ASN A 43 3.79 0.05 8.51
CA ASN A 43 3.22 1.36 8.84
C ASN A 43 2.67 1.40 10.26
N TYR A 44 1.97 0.35 10.70
CA TYR A 44 1.46 0.24 12.07
C TYR A 44 2.60 0.34 13.09
N PHE A 45 3.67 -0.42 12.92
CA PHE A 45 4.80 -0.36 13.85
C PHE A 45 5.52 0.99 13.78
N LEU A 46 5.69 1.55 12.58
CA LEU A 46 6.26 2.88 12.40
C LEU A 46 5.44 3.94 13.14
N ALA A 47 4.11 3.88 13.07
CA ALA A 47 3.20 4.78 13.78
C ALA A 47 3.35 4.70 15.30
N HIS A 48 3.62 3.50 15.85
CA HIS A 48 3.87 3.34 17.29
C HIS A 48 5.24 3.86 17.71
N LEU A 49 6.23 3.91 16.81
CA LEU A 49 7.60 4.35 17.13
C LEU A 49 7.82 5.85 16.87
N ALA A 50 7.25 6.37 15.80
CA ALA A 50 7.47 7.73 15.31
C ALA A 50 6.21 8.62 15.35
N GLY A 51 5.05 8.06 15.66
CA GLY A 51 3.78 8.78 15.75
C GLY A 51 3.43 9.26 17.17
N PRO A 52 2.21 9.80 17.35
CA PRO A 52 1.75 10.39 18.61
C PRO A 52 1.78 9.42 19.79
N LYS A 53 1.56 8.12 19.53
CA LYS A 53 1.51 7.06 20.54
C LYS A 53 2.88 6.58 21.03
N ARG A 54 3.99 7.16 20.55
CA ARG A 54 5.35 6.72 20.96
C ARG A 54 5.61 6.78 22.47
N SER A 55 4.89 7.64 23.19
CA SER A 55 4.96 7.74 24.64
C SER A 55 4.46 6.47 25.33
N GLU A 56 3.54 5.73 24.73
CA GLU A 56 3.01 4.45 25.24
C GLU A 56 4.10 3.37 25.32
N LEU A 57 5.16 3.48 24.52
CA LEU A 57 6.32 2.57 24.54
C LEU A 57 7.39 2.98 25.57
N THR A 58 7.08 3.92 26.46
CA THR A 58 8.02 4.37 27.51
C THR A 58 7.95 3.44 28.72
N VAL A 59 8.96 2.58 28.85
CA VAL A 59 9.17 1.74 30.04
C VAL A 59 10.35 2.26 30.87
N ARG A 60 10.27 2.11 32.21
CA ARG A 60 11.28 2.60 33.17
C ARG A 60 12.67 2.01 32.95
N ASP A 61 12.74 0.70 32.64
CA ASP A 61 13.99 0.01 32.34
C ASP A 61 13.89 -0.74 31.01
N LYS A 62 14.26 -0.07 29.93
CA LYS A 62 14.24 -0.65 28.57
C LYS A 62 15.22 -1.82 28.43
N ALA A 63 16.34 -1.79 29.15
CA ALA A 63 17.41 -2.78 29.04
C ALA A 63 16.98 -4.11 29.67
N ALA A 64 16.27 -4.07 30.81
CA ALA A 64 15.72 -5.27 31.46
C ALA A 64 14.81 -6.09 30.52
N TYR A 65 14.13 -5.42 29.59
CA TYR A 65 13.26 -6.06 28.60
C TYR A 65 13.93 -6.28 27.25
N GLN A 66 15.21 -5.95 27.06
CA GLN A 66 15.87 -5.91 25.74
C GLN A 66 15.09 -5.07 24.70
N PHE A 67 14.34 -4.07 25.15
CA PHE A 67 13.56 -3.22 24.26
C PHE A 67 14.45 -2.11 23.68
N ARG A 68 14.77 -2.21 22.39
CA ARG A 68 15.66 -1.29 21.69
C ARG A 68 14.90 -0.52 20.60
N PRO A 69 14.10 0.51 20.96
CA PRO A 69 13.22 1.20 20.01
C PRO A 69 13.96 1.93 18.89
N ARG A 70 15.22 2.34 19.11
CA ARG A 70 16.04 2.99 18.09
C ARG A 70 16.45 2.01 16.99
N GLU A 71 16.93 0.83 17.39
CA GLU A 71 17.27 -0.26 16.46
C GLU A 71 16.02 -0.74 15.74
N LEU A 72 14.90 -0.91 16.45
CA LEU A 72 13.61 -1.29 15.87
C LEU A 72 13.12 -0.29 14.82
N LEU A 73 13.23 1.03 15.09
CA LEU A 73 12.90 2.06 14.12
C LEU A 73 13.78 1.94 12.87
N ALA A 74 15.10 1.79 13.05
CA ALA A 74 16.03 1.65 11.93
C ALA A 74 15.72 0.40 11.09
N SER A 75 15.44 -0.74 11.72
CA SER A 75 15.03 -1.99 11.07
C SER A 75 13.77 -1.82 10.22
N ILE A 76 12.72 -1.22 10.77
CA ILE A 76 11.46 -0.99 10.04
C ILE A 76 11.67 -0.04 8.85
N CYS A 77 12.42 1.05 9.06
CA CYS A 77 12.77 1.97 7.98
C CYS A 77 13.57 1.27 6.87
N ARG A 78 14.52 0.41 7.23
CA ARG A 78 15.31 -0.37 6.26
C ARG A 78 14.43 -1.34 5.48
N LEU A 79 13.51 -2.04 6.14
CA LEU A 79 12.56 -2.93 5.45
C LEU A 79 11.70 -2.15 4.45
N LEU A 80 11.17 -0.99 4.83
CA LEU A 80 10.39 -0.14 3.93
C LEU A 80 11.22 0.31 2.71
N VAL A 81 12.47 0.73 2.92
CA VAL A 81 13.39 1.11 1.83
C VAL A 81 13.70 -0.08 0.93
N ASN A 82 14.07 -1.23 1.50
CA ASN A 82 14.40 -2.43 0.73
C ASN A 82 13.21 -2.88 -0.12
N LEU A 83 12.01 -2.94 0.46
CA LEU A 83 10.79 -3.33 -0.26
C LEU A 83 10.37 -2.30 -1.31
N SER A 84 10.70 -1.02 -1.13
CA SER A 84 10.42 0.02 -2.13
C SER A 84 11.21 -0.16 -3.43
N SER A 85 12.32 -0.92 -3.41
CA SER A 85 13.03 -1.33 -4.63
C SER A 85 12.16 -2.18 -5.57
N GLY A 86 11.08 -2.77 -5.04
CA GLY A 86 10.02 -3.44 -5.77
C GLY A 86 9.19 -2.56 -6.71
N GLY A 87 9.39 -1.24 -6.65
CA GLY A 87 8.72 -0.27 -7.50
C GLY A 87 7.35 0.16 -6.97
N GLU A 88 6.56 0.70 -7.89
CA GLU A 88 5.28 1.37 -7.62
C GLU A 88 4.27 0.52 -6.83
N PRO A 89 4.11 -0.81 -7.05
CA PRO A 89 3.09 -1.60 -6.34
C PRO A 89 3.22 -1.58 -4.82
N PHE A 90 4.44 -1.62 -4.29
CA PHE A 90 4.67 -1.56 -2.83
C PHE A 90 4.40 -0.16 -2.28
N LEU A 91 4.85 0.87 -2.99
CA LEU A 91 4.62 2.26 -2.62
C LEU A 91 3.11 2.56 -2.55
N SER A 92 2.37 2.08 -3.55
CA SER A 92 0.91 2.11 -3.61
C SER A 92 0.27 1.43 -2.39
N ALA A 93 0.77 0.26 -1.99
CA ALA A 93 0.28 -0.46 -0.80
C ALA A 93 0.57 0.32 0.50
N VAL A 94 1.74 0.97 0.61
CA VAL A 94 2.12 1.80 1.76
C VAL A 94 1.18 2.98 1.93
N VAL A 95 0.88 3.72 0.87
CA VAL A 95 0.05 4.94 0.96
C VAL A 95 -1.45 4.63 1.10
N ARG A 96 -1.90 3.49 0.59
CA ARG A 96 -3.30 3.05 0.68
C ARG A 96 -3.72 2.67 2.11
N ASP A 97 -2.78 2.39 3.02
CA ASP A 97 -3.08 2.10 4.42
C ASP A 97 -3.54 3.35 5.18
N SER A 98 -4.82 3.70 5.03
CA SER A 98 -5.45 4.85 5.69
C SER A 98 -5.48 4.77 7.22
N ARG A 99 -5.11 3.64 7.83
CA ARG A 99 -5.15 3.44 9.29
C ARG A 99 -3.91 3.98 9.99
N SER A 100 -2.75 3.80 9.36
CA SER A 100 -1.45 4.09 9.98
C SER A 100 -0.60 5.05 9.17
N TYR A 101 -0.70 5.03 7.84
CA TYR A 101 0.07 5.92 6.98
C TYR A 101 -0.36 7.38 7.14
N SER A 102 0.63 8.27 7.16
CA SER A 102 0.44 9.70 6.86
C SER A 102 1.76 10.32 6.41
N PRO A 103 1.74 11.38 5.58
CA PRO A 103 2.95 12.12 5.23
C PRO A 103 3.72 12.63 6.45
N GLY A 104 2.99 13.10 7.47
CA GLY A 104 3.58 13.56 8.73
C GLY A 104 4.29 12.46 9.52
N LEU A 105 3.76 11.22 9.50
CA LEU A 105 4.43 10.07 10.11
C LEU A 105 5.77 9.78 9.42
N MET A 106 5.78 9.74 8.09
CA MET A 106 6.99 9.47 7.31
C MET A 106 8.07 10.55 7.55
N GLN A 107 7.67 11.81 7.60
CA GLN A 107 8.57 12.91 7.92
C GLN A 107 9.12 12.81 9.35
N SER A 108 8.27 12.51 10.34
CA SER A 108 8.68 12.30 11.73
C SER A 108 9.68 11.14 11.86
N ALA A 109 9.40 10.03 11.18
CA ALA A 109 10.29 8.88 11.14
C ALA A 109 11.65 9.25 10.53
N ALA A 110 11.69 9.97 9.40
CA ALA A 110 12.94 10.41 8.77
C ALA A 110 13.78 11.30 9.71
N GLN A 111 13.15 12.24 10.41
CA GLN A 111 13.83 13.11 11.38
C GLN A 111 14.40 12.34 12.58
N LEU A 112 13.66 11.34 13.08
CA LEU A 112 14.13 10.49 14.18
C LEU A 112 15.27 9.58 13.72
N LEU A 113 15.17 9.05 12.50
CA LEU A 113 16.17 8.15 11.91
C LEU A 113 17.51 8.87 11.73
N GLY A 114 17.51 10.12 11.28
CA GLY A 114 18.71 10.96 11.17
C GLY A 114 19.45 11.20 12.50
N ARG A 115 18.84 10.88 13.65
CA ARG A 115 19.48 10.97 14.98
C ARG A 115 20.01 9.63 15.50
N VAL A 116 19.62 8.51 14.88
CA VAL A 116 19.80 7.17 15.45
C VAL A 116 20.41 6.15 14.50
N ALA A 117 20.38 6.38 13.19
CA ALA A 117 20.90 5.48 12.17
C ALA A 117 22.08 6.11 11.41
N ASP A 118 22.71 5.31 10.55
CA ASP A 118 23.74 5.79 9.65
C ASP A 118 23.17 6.77 8.60
N PRO A 119 23.99 7.71 8.08
CA PRO A 119 23.53 8.69 7.10
C PRO A 119 22.98 8.07 5.81
N GLY A 120 23.45 6.89 5.41
CA GLY A 120 23.00 6.21 4.20
C GLY A 120 21.53 5.83 4.31
N LEU A 121 21.18 5.06 5.35
CA LEU A 121 19.80 4.68 5.62
C LEU A 121 18.89 5.89 5.85
N ALA A 122 19.38 6.92 6.56
CA ALA A 122 18.61 8.14 6.80
C ALA A 122 18.23 8.85 5.48
N ASN A 123 19.18 8.97 4.55
CA ASN A 123 18.94 9.58 3.25
C ASN A 123 17.99 8.73 2.38
N SER A 124 18.22 7.42 2.28
CA SER A 124 17.35 6.53 1.49
C SER A 124 15.91 6.52 2.02
N PHE A 125 15.73 6.56 3.34
CA PHE A 125 14.39 6.65 3.92
C PHE A 125 13.74 8.02 3.68
N ALA A 126 14.51 9.11 3.69
CA ALA A 126 13.99 10.43 3.36
C ALA A 126 13.52 10.52 1.91
N GLU A 127 14.27 9.93 0.97
CA GLU A 127 13.86 9.79 -0.43
C GLU A 127 12.57 8.96 -0.55
N PHE A 128 12.51 7.80 0.12
CA PHE A 128 11.30 6.98 0.17
C PHE A 128 10.09 7.75 0.74
N ALA A 129 10.27 8.52 1.82
CA ALA A 129 9.23 9.33 2.41
C ALA A 129 8.67 10.36 1.42
N GLU A 130 9.53 10.98 0.61
CA GLU A 130 9.11 11.92 -0.42
C GLU A 130 8.38 11.22 -1.57
N GLN A 131 8.86 10.05 -2.02
CA GLN A 131 8.14 9.25 -3.01
C GLN A 131 6.74 8.88 -2.52
N ALA A 132 6.61 8.46 -1.25
CA ALA A 132 5.33 8.12 -0.66
C ALA A 132 4.41 9.35 -0.59
N ARG A 133 4.94 10.54 -0.25
CA ARG A 133 4.18 11.79 -0.24
C ARG A 133 3.65 12.14 -1.64
N LEU A 134 4.47 12.00 -2.67
CA LEU A 134 4.07 12.24 -4.06
C LEU A 134 3.03 11.22 -4.52
N ALA A 135 3.19 9.94 -4.19
CA ALA A 135 2.24 8.89 -4.52
C ALA A 135 0.88 9.11 -3.84
N GLU A 136 0.85 9.50 -2.57
CA GLU A 136 -0.40 9.84 -1.88
C GLU A 136 -1.07 11.07 -2.49
N ALA A 137 -0.31 12.13 -2.82
CA ALA A 137 -0.87 13.31 -3.47
C ALA A 137 -1.44 12.99 -4.86
N ALA A 138 -0.77 12.13 -5.64
CA ALA A 138 -1.27 11.65 -6.92
C ALA A 138 -2.57 10.85 -6.76
N ARG A 139 -2.61 9.95 -5.75
CA ARG A 139 -3.80 9.16 -5.41
C ARG A 139 -4.97 10.05 -5.00
N GLN A 140 -4.73 11.03 -4.14
CA GLN A 140 -5.76 12.00 -3.71
C GLN A 140 -6.28 12.82 -4.89
N ALA A 141 -5.40 13.30 -5.77
CA ALA A 141 -5.82 14.02 -6.97
C ALA A 141 -6.64 13.13 -7.92
N GLU A 142 -6.33 11.83 -8.00
CA GLU A 142 -7.15 10.86 -8.75
C GLU A 142 -8.53 10.66 -8.11
N ASP A 143 -8.59 10.51 -6.78
CA ASP A 143 -9.85 10.37 -6.04
C ASP A 143 -10.73 11.64 -6.17
N GLU A 144 -10.15 12.82 -5.96
CA GLU A 144 -10.84 14.12 -6.15
C GLU A 144 -11.32 14.30 -7.58
N SER A 145 -10.52 13.88 -8.56
CA SER A 145 -10.98 13.89 -9.96
C SER A 145 -12.20 12.98 -10.09
N ALA A 146 -12.17 11.78 -9.52
CA ALA A 146 -13.27 10.82 -9.61
C ALA A 146 -14.59 11.33 -8.98
N GLU A 147 -14.56 12.21 -7.99
CA GLU A 147 -15.78 12.80 -7.40
C GLU A 147 -16.62 13.60 -8.41
N ASP A 148 -15.98 14.23 -9.39
CA ASP A 148 -16.65 14.96 -10.48
C ASP A 148 -16.80 14.12 -11.77
N ALA A 149 -16.52 12.82 -11.71
CA ALA A 149 -16.59 11.98 -12.90
C ALA A 149 -18.04 11.81 -13.38
N PRO A 150 -18.29 11.86 -14.70
CA PRO A 150 -19.55 11.40 -15.26
C PRO A 150 -19.88 9.98 -14.79
N ASP A 151 -21.16 9.73 -14.46
CA ASP A 151 -21.62 8.42 -13.97
C ASP A 151 -21.20 7.25 -14.87
N GLU A 152 -21.10 7.47 -16.19
CA GLU A 152 -20.66 6.47 -17.16
C GLU A 152 -19.19 6.02 -16.99
N PHE A 153 -18.36 6.78 -16.26
CA PHE A 153 -16.97 6.44 -15.98
C PHE A 153 -16.80 5.74 -14.63
N LEU A 154 -17.86 5.70 -13.81
CA LEU A 154 -17.84 5.12 -12.48
C LEU A 154 -18.24 3.65 -12.53
N ASP A 155 -17.52 2.82 -11.77
CA ASP A 155 -17.87 1.42 -11.56
C ASP A 155 -19.19 1.36 -10.79
N PRO A 156 -20.23 0.69 -11.31
CA PRO A 156 -21.57 0.67 -10.69
C PRO A 156 -21.64 -0.11 -9.37
N ILE A 157 -20.60 -0.88 -9.01
CA ILE A 157 -20.52 -1.62 -7.74
C ILE A 157 -19.65 -0.85 -6.73
N MET A 158 -18.49 -0.36 -7.17
CA MET A 158 -17.52 0.30 -6.29
C MET A 158 -17.72 1.81 -6.18
N GLY A 159 -18.43 2.43 -7.12
CA GLY A 159 -18.60 3.89 -7.21
C GLY A 159 -17.31 4.66 -7.54
N SER A 160 -16.25 3.96 -7.91
CA SER A 160 -14.93 4.52 -8.23
C SER A 160 -14.72 4.59 -9.73
N LEU A 161 -13.87 5.50 -10.21
CA LEU A 161 -13.49 5.59 -11.62
C LEU A 161 -12.96 4.24 -12.15
N MET A 162 -13.50 3.77 -13.28
CA MET A 162 -13.05 2.55 -13.94
C MET A 162 -11.70 2.78 -14.63
N ARG A 163 -10.68 1.98 -14.27
CA ARG A 163 -9.33 2.05 -14.86
C ARG A 163 -9.18 1.10 -16.04
N ASP A 164 -9.80 -0.07 -15.95
CA ASP A 164 -9.87 -1.06 -17.03
C ASP A 164 -11.32 -1.51 -17.21
N PRO A 165 -12.15 -0.69 -17.85
CA PRO A 165 -13.56 -0.98 -18.05
C PRO A 165 -13.75 -2.20 -18.95
N VAL A 166 -14.64 -3.09 -18.53
CA VAL A 166 -15.00 -4.32 -19.22
C VAL A 166 -16.52 -4.50 -19.24
N VAL A 167 -17.04 -4.99 -20.37
CA VAL A 167 -18.46 -5.23 -20.59
C VAL A 167 -18.81 -6.66 -20.19
N LEU A 168 -19.83 -6.80 -19.36
CA LEU A 168 -20.43 -8.08 -19.03
C LEU A 168 -21.41 -8.48 -20.16
N PRO A 169 -21.27 -9.66 -20.79
CA PRO A 169 -22.01 -9.98 -22.02
C PRO A 169 -23.53 -10.12 -21.81
N SER A 170 -23.97 -10.59 -20.64
CA SER A 170 -25.38 -10.84 -20.35
C SER A 170 -26.12 -9.56 -19.93
N SER A 171 -25.60 -8.83 -18.96
CA SER A 171 -26.21 -7.57 -18.47
C SER A 171 -25.91 -6.38 -19.38
N ARG A 172 -24.85 -6.45 -20.19
CA ARG A 172 -24.28 -5.34 -20.97
C ARG A 172 -23.87 -4.15 -20.11
N VAL A 173 -23.64 -4.39 -18.82
CA VAL A 173 -23.14 -3.39 -17.89
C VAL A 173 -21.62 -3.37 -17.97
N THR A 174 -21.04 -2.18 -17.97
CA THR A 174 -19.59 -1.98 -17.90
C THR A 174 -19.16 -1.84 -16.44
N VAL A 175 -18.11 -2.54 -16.05
CA VAL A 175 -17.53 -2.55 -14.69
C VAL A 175 -16.01 -2.53 -14.79
N ASP A 176 -15.29 -2.21 -13.71
CA ASP A 176 -13.84 -2.36 -13.70
C ASP A 176 -13.45 -3.84 -13.62
N ARG A 177 -12.42 -4.25 -14.38
CA ARG A 177 -11.94 -5.64 -14.40
C ARG A 177 -11.60 -6.16 -13.02
N ALA A 178 -10.98 -5.36 -12.16
CA ALA A 178 -10.61 -5.81 -10.81
C ALA A 178 -11.85 -6.06 -9.94
N THR A 179 -12.93 -5.31 -10.16
CA THR A 179 -14.21 -5.47 -9.47
C THR A 179 -14.84 -6.82 -9.83
N ILE A 180 -15.02 -7.09 -11.13
CA ILE A 180 -15.67 -8.34 -11.58
C ILE A 180 -14.80 -9.56 -11.27
N GLN A 181 -13.47 -9.46 -11.38
CA GLN A 181 -12.57 -10.55 -11.02
C GLN A 181 -12.74 -10.93 -9.53
N ARG A 182 -12.85 -9.94 -8.63
CA ARG A 182 -13.09 -10.20 -7.21
C ARG A 182 -14.46 -10.83 -6.96
N HIS A 183 -15.49 -10.41 -7.68
CA HIS A 183 -16.82 -11.00 -7.59
C HIS A 183 -16.79 -12.49 -7.99
N LEU A 184 -16.20 -12.81 -9.14
CA LEU A 184 -16.14 -14.16 -9.70
C LEU A 184 -15.28 -15.15 -8.88
N LEU A 185 -14.41 -14.66 -7.99
CA LEU A 185 -13.73 -15.50 -6.99
C LEU A 185 -14.69 -16.04 -5.92
N SER A 186 -15.81 -15.35 -5.69
CA SER A 186 -16.80 -15.72 -4.67
C SER A 186 -18.07 -16.33 -5.28
N ASP A 187 -18.55 -15.78 -6.40
CA ASP A 187 -19.79 -16.19 -7.07
C ASP A 187 -19.58 -16.13 -8.60
N PRO A 188 -19.64 -17.27 -9.33
CA PRO A 188 -19.41 -17.31 -10.77
C PRO A 188 -20.64 -16.88 -11.59
N THR A 189 -21.20 -15.71 -11.26
CA THR A 189 -22.36 -15.13 -11.93
C THR A 189 -22.16 -13.65 -12.25
N ASP A 190 -22.99 -13.12 -13.14
CA ASP A 190 -23.10 -11.68 -13.37
C ASP A 190 -23.83 -11.03 -12.17
N PRO A 191 -23.25 -10.02 -11.52
CA PRO A 191 -23.80 -9.43 -10.29
C PRO A 191 -25.14 -8.69 -10.49
N PHE A 192 -25.53 -8.36 -11.72
CA PHE A 192 -26.74 -7.59 -12.03
C PHE A 192 -27.93 -8.46 -12.42
N ASN A 193 -27.70 -9.62 -13.04
CA ASN A 193 -28.77 -10.50 -13.51
C ASN A 193 -28.65 -11.96 -13.04
N ARG A 194 -27.58 -12.31 -12.32
CA ARG A 194 -27.29 -13.65 -11.77
C ARG A 194 -27.15 -14.77 -12.81
N GLN A 195 -26.92 -14.43 -14.08
CA GLN A 195 -26.61 -15.44 -15.09
C GLN A 195 -25.17 -15.95 -14.90
N PRO A 196 -24.88 -17.22 -15.24
CA PRO A 196 -23.52 -17.74 -15.19
C PRO A 196 -22.56 -16.87 -16.00
N LEU A 197 -21.40 -16.58 -15.43
CA LEU A 197 -20.39 -15.74 -16.06
C LEU A 197 -19.00 -16.23 -15.69
N THR A 198 -18.11 -16.26 -16.68
CA THR A 198 -16.69 -16.58 -16.48
C THR A 198 -15.77 -15.46 -16.97
N MET A 199 -14.56 -15.38 -16.42
CA MET A 199 -13.57 -14.35 -16.83
C MET A 199 -13.22 -14.38 -18.32
N SER A 200 -13.35 -15.54 -18.99
CA SER A 200 -13.10 -15.68 -20.42
C SER A 200 -14.16 -15.05 -21.31
N GLU A 201 -15.35 -14.79 -20.78
CA GLU A 201 -16.48 -14.23 -21.54
C GLU A 201 -16.54 -12.70 -21.46
N ILE A 202 -15.69 -12.10 -20.62
CA ILE A 202 -15.63 -10.66 -20.39
C ILE A 202 -15.00 -9.97 -21.60
N ILE A 203 -15.64 -8.89 -22.07
CA ILE A 203 -15.24 -8.15 -23.26
C ILE A 203 -14.60 -6.82 -22.83
N GLU A 204 -13.47 -6.43 -23.42
CA GLU A 204 -12.85 -5.14 -23.10
C GLU A 204 -13.64 -3.97 -23.69
N ASP A 205 -13.82 -2.90 -22.91
CA ASP A 205 -14.41 -1.64 -23.38
C ASP A 205 -13.29 -0.62 -23.68
N ALA A 206 -12.58 -0.85 -24.78
CA ALA A 206 -11.45 0.00 -25.16
C ALA A 206 -11.85 1.47 -25.39
N ASP A 207 -13.04 1.69 -25.95
CA ASP A 207 -13.57 3.03 -26.23
C ASP A 207 -13.83 3.79 -24.93
N LEU A 208 -14.49 3.17 -23.94
CA LEU A 208 -14.71 3.81 -22.64
C LEU A 208 -13.38 4.04 -21.92
N ARG A 209 -12.45 3.09 -21.98
CA ARG A 209 -11.11 3.23 -21.38
C ARG A 209 -10.37 4.45 -21.91
N ASP A 210 -10.42 4.68 -23.22
CA ASP A 210 -9.75 5.83 -23.83
C ASP A 210 -10.47 7.15 -23.50
N ARG A 211 -11.81 7.16 -23.45
CA ARG A 211 -12.59 8.32 -22.99
C ARG A 211 -12.28 8.70 -21.54
N VAL A 212 -12.17 7.72 -20.63
CA VAL A 212 -11.78 7.95 -19.23
C VAL A 212 -10.38 8.55 -19.15
N ARG A 213 -9.43 8.02 -19.93
CA ARG A 213 -8.05 8.55 -19.98
C ARG A 213 -7.99 9.98 -20.51
N ASP A 214 -8.70 10.27 -21.59
CA ASP A 214 -8.77 11.62 -22.16
C ASP A 214 -9.39 12.61 -21.18
N TRP A 215 -10.45 12.19 -20.49
CA TRP A 215 -11.09 13.00 -19.46
C TRP A 215 -10.14 13.29 -18.28
N LEU A 216 -9.42 12.28 -17.77
CA LEU A 216 -8.40 12.47 -16.74
C LEU A 216 -7.28 13.41 -17.20
N ALA A 217 -6.84 13.28 -18.47
CA ALA A 217 -5.81 14.15 -19.03
C ALA A 217 -6.29 15.61 -19.16
N SER A 218 -7.58 15.83 -19.45
CA SER A 218 -8.16 17.17 -19.53
C SER A 218 -8.21 17.90 -18.19
N ARG A 219 -8.31 17.16 -17.07
CA ARG A 219 -8.32 17.68 -15.69
C ARG A 219 -6.93 18.02 -15.15
N ARG A 220 -5.86 17.45 -15.73
CA ARG A 220 -4.46 17.67 -15.31
C ARG A 220 -3.81 18.92 -15.95
N LYS A 221 -4.53 19.63 -16.82
CA LYS A 221 -4.09 20.90 -17.44
C LYS A 221 -4.65 22.11 -16.70
#